data_AF-W9Z050-F1
#
_entry.id   AF-W9Z050-F1
#
_cell.length_a   1.000
_cell.length_b   1.000
_cell.length_c   1.000
_cell.angle_alpha   90.00
_cell.angle_beta   90.00
_cell.angle_gamma   90.00
#
_symmetry.space_group_name_H-M   'P 1'
#
loop_
_entity.id
_entity.type
_entity.pdbx_description
1 polymer ?
#
loop_
_entity_poly.entity_id
_entity_poly.type
_entity_poly.pdbx_seq_one_letter_code
_entity_poly.pdbx_strand_id
1 'polypeptide(L)'
;MSQSDSEHQEAAHTEETCPGITYKYLSPEQQEMSDILYKMECHDLDLLGIVHLGHDGIFRYLDADRNIHYAIALRPALIKALLDRGPYNKEEETVFRGVDGTKVPKEQWYNPPLGILPEPLSEEHRKEGQELIKKNKEKINRNREASKNYKERLVYIESDHKLE
;
A
#
# COMPACT_ATOMS: atom_id res chain seq x y z
N MET A 1 -56.28 15.84 -21.91
CA MET A 1 -56.00 15.87 -20.45
C MET A 1 -55.59 14.47 -20.05
N SER A 2 -54.44 14.14 -19.48
CA SER A 2 -53.19 14.84 -19.13
C SER A 2 -52.14 13.71 -19.03
N GLN A 3 -50.95 13.87 -19.63
CA GLN A 3 -49.61 13.80 -19.02
C GLN A 3 -49.48 12.80 -17.84
N SER A 4 -48.48 11.91 -17.80
CA SER A 4 -47.06 12.26 -17.91
C SER A 4 -46.16 11.11 -18.32
N ASP A 5 -45.17 11.45 -19.12
CA ASP A 5 -43.95 10.71 -19.40
C ASP A 5 -43.13 10.44 -18.12
N SER A 6 -42.41 9.33 -18.09
CA SER A 6 -41.21 9.19 -17.24
C SER A 6 -40.13 8.52 -18.06
N GLU A 7 -39.28 9.36 -18.63
CA GLU A 7 -38.02 9.03 -19.26
C GLU A 7 -37.16 8.18 -18.31
N HIS A 8 -36.71 7.03 -18.79
CA HIS A 8 -35.56 6.35 -18.21
C HIS A 8 -34.32 7.13 -18.61
N GLN A 9 -33.92 8.08 -17.76
CA GLN A 9 -32.59 8.66 -17.82
C GLN A 9 -31.58 7.59 -17.41
N GLU A 10 -30.89 7.08 -18.42
CA GLU A 10 -29.60 6.42 -18.33
C GLU A 10 -28.62 7.40 -17.66
N ALA A 11 -28.44 7.21 -16.35
CA ALA A 11 -27.42 7.93 -15.61
C ALA A 11 -26.05 7.42 -16.10
N ALA A 12 -25.42 8.21 -16.96
CA ALA A 12 -24.03 8.08 -17.31
C ALA A 12 -23.21 8.14 -16.01
N HIS A 13 -22.79 6.97 -15.51
CA HIS A 13 -21.70 6.86 -14.57
C HIS A 13 -20.44 7.38 -15.26
N THR A 14 -20.21 8.68 -15.10
CA THR A 14 -18.92 9.28 -15.44
C THR A 14 -18.02 8.90 -14.28
N GLU A 15 -17.25 7.83 -14.43
CA GLU A 15 -16.13 7.54 -13.54
C GLU A 15 -15.17 8.73 -13.65
N GLU A 16 -15.29 9.69 -12.72
CA GLU A 16 -14.30 10.74 -12.52
C GLU A 16 -12.99 10.04 -12.15
N THR A 17 -12.16 9.80 -13.16
CA THR A 17 -10.83 9.25 -12.98
C THR A 17 -10.03 10.31 -12.20
N CYS A 18 -9.79 10.07 -10.91
CA CYS A 18 -9.01 10.99 -10.09
C CYS A 18 -7.64 11.22 -10.74
N PRO A 19 -7.33 12.45 -11.20
CA PRO A 19 -6.05 12.72 -11.84
C PRO A 19 -4.96 12.55 -10.78
N GLY A 20 -4.01 11.66 -11.04
CA GLY A 20 -2.91 11.41 -10.10
C GLY A 20 -2.13 12.69 -9.77
N ILE A 21 -1.64 12.78 -8.53
CA ILE A 21 -0.99 13.97 -7.98
C ILE A 21 0.53 13.79 -8.08
N THR A 22 1.25 14.79 -8.60
CA THR A 22 2.72 14.75 -8.60
C THR A 22 3.29 14.95 -7.20
N TYR A 23 4.40 14.29 -6.86
CA TYR A 23 5.05 14.35 -5.53
C TYR A 23 5.15 15.76 -4.92
N LYS A 24 5.57 16.77 -5.72
CA LYS A 24 5.73 18.16 -5.25
C LYS A 24 4.44 18.83 -4.74
N TYR A 25 3.27 18.28 -5.08
CA TYR A 25 1.96 18.80 -4.68
C TYR A 25 1.25 17.92 -3.65
N LEU A 26 1.88 16.83 -3.21
CA LEU A 26 1.37 16.01 -2.12
C LEU A 26 1.46 16.74 -0.77
N SER A 27 0.57 16.39 0.16
CA SER A 27 0.74 16.78 1.56
C SER A 27 2.04 16.23 2.14
N PRO A 28 2.59 16.82 3.22
CA PRO A 28 3.82 16.32 3.84
C PRO A 28 3.77 14.83 4.20
N GLU A 29 2.65 14.37 4.74
CA GLU A 29 2.44 12.96 5.10
C GLU A 29 2.44 12.04 3.87
N GLN A 30 1.88 12.49 2.75
CA GLN A 30 1.88 11.75 1.49
C GLN A 30 3.25 11.74 0.81
N GLN A 31 4.06 12.81 0.97
CA GLN A 31 5.45 12.80 0.52
C GLN A 31 6.28 11.82 1.33
N GLU A 32 6.18 11.88 2.67
CA GLU A 32 6.88 10.96 3.57
C GLU A 32 6.47 9.51 3.31
N MET A 33 5.18 9.23 3.10
CA MET A 33 4.72 7.89 2.75
C MET A 33 5.27 7.41 1.41
N SER A 34 5.44 8.30 0.43
CA SER A 34 6.08 7.95 -0.85
C SER A 34 7.56 7.61 -0.66
N ASP A 35 8.27 8.33 0.20
CA ASP A 35 9.66 8.06 0.54
C ASP A 35 9.81 6.72 1.27
N ILE A 36 8.87 6.39 2.17
CA ILE A 36 8.83 5.11 2.87
C ILE A 36 8.59 3.96 1.89
N LEU A 37 7.59 4.05 1.01
CA LEU A 37 7.32 3.01 0.01
C LEU A 37 8.50 2.80 -0.93
N TYR A 38 9.14 3.87 -1.40
CA TYR A 38 10.34 3.73 -2.23
C TYR A 38 11.47 3.01 -1.49
N LYS A 39 11.67 3.31 -0.20
CA LYS A 39 12.65 2.62 0.63
C LYS A 39 12.29 1.13 0.79
N MET A 40 11.01 0.78 0.93
CA MET A 40 10.53 -0.60 0.95
C MET A 40 10.84 -1.32 -0.37
N GLU A 41 10.54 -0.70 -1.52
CA GLU A 41 10.86 -1.25 -2.86
C GLU A 41 12.36 -1.57 -3.01
N CYS A 42 13.25 -0.79 -2.37
CA CYS A 42 14.69 -1.05 -2.41
C CYS A 42 15.10 -2.33 -1.66
N HIS A 43 14.31 -2.76 -0.68
CA HIS A 43 14.51 -4.02 0.04
C HIS A 43 13.92 -5.23 -0.70
N ASP A 44 13.20 -5.03 -1.80
CA ASP A 44 12.62 -6.11 -2.59
C ASP A 44 13.68 -6.84 -3.43
N LEU A 45 14.37 -7.77 -2.78
CA LEU A 45 15.50 -8.49 -3.35
C LEU A 45 15.07 -9.71 -4.16
N ASP A 46 14.02 -10.41 -3.72
CA ASP A 46 13.55 -11.66 -4.32
C ASP A 46 12.30 -11.49 -5.21
N LEU A 47 11.60 -10.35 -5.11
CA LEU A 47 10.32 -10.06 -5.80
C LEU A 47 9.18 -11.03 -5.40
N LEU A 48 9.37 -11.77 -4.32
CA LEU A 48 8.41 -12.69 -3.71
C LEU A 48 8.02 -12.25 -2.30
N GLY A 49 8.70 -11.23 -1.78
CA GLY A 49 8.34 -10.56 -0.56
C GLY A 49 7.07 -9.72 -0.67
N ILE A 50 6.63 -9.24 0.48
CA ILE A 50 5.45 -8.39 0.64
C ILE A 50 5.76 -7.23 1.58
N VAL A 51 5.07 -6.12 1.38
CA VAL A 51 4.93 -5.08 2.40
C VAL A 51 3.69 -5.37 3.24
N HIS A 52 3.82 -5.29 4.56
CA HIS A 52 2.74 -5.60 5.50
C HIS A 52 2.63 -4.54 6.57
N LEU A 53 1.44 -3.94 6.72
CA LEU A 53 1.11 -3.09 7.86
C LEU A 53 0.47 -3.96 8.95
N GLY A 54 1.20 -4.22 10.02
CA GLY A 54 0.65 -4.95 11.16
C GLY A 54 -0.37 -4.11 11.93
N HIS A 55 -1.30 -4.75 12.63
CA HIS A 55 -2.24 -4.09 13.54
C HIS A 55 -1.57 -3.38 14.71
N ASP A 56 -0.27 -3.61 14.91
CA ASP A 56 0.61 -2.88 15.82
C ASP A 56 1.07 -1.52 15.25
N GLY A 57 0.73 -1.18 14.01
CA GLY A 57 1.15 0.06 13.35
C GLY A 57 2.58 0.03 12.82
N ILE A 58 3.23 -1.15 12.82
CA ILE A 58 4.56 -1.32 12.24
C ILE A 58 4.43 -1.82 10.81
N PHE A 59 5.05 -1.08 9.89
CA PHE A 59 5.09 -1.38 8.47
C PHE A 59 6.38 -2.11 8.13
N ARG A 60 6.26 -3.33 7.61
CA ARG A 60 7.35 -4.29 7.43
C ARG A 60 7.49 -4.71 5.97
N TYR A 61 8.71 -4.89 5.52
CA TYR A 61 9.00 -5.69 4.34
C TYR A 61 9.42 -7.10 4.78
N LEU A 62 8.71 -8.09 4.26
CA LEU A 62 8.83 -9.51 4.55
C LEU A 62 9.28 -10.24 3.29
N ASP A 63 10.23 -11.17 3.36
CA ASP A 63 10.49 -12.07 2.23
C ASP A 63 9.41 -13.17 2.10
N ALA A 64 9.60 -14.09 1.14
CA ALA A 64 8.70 -15.21 0.90
C ALA A 64 8.47 -16.10 2.15
N ASP A 65 9.47 -16.22 3.02
CA ASP A 65 9.45 -17.02 4.25
C ASP A 65 9.00 -16.21 5.49
N ARG A 66 8.63 -14.94 5.28
CA ARG A 66 8.20 -13.97 6.30
C ARG A 66 9.32 -13.54 7.25
N ASN A 67 10.58 -13.65 6.84
CA ASN A 67 11.66 -12.97 7.53
C ASN A 67 11.56 -11.47 7.29
N ILE A 68 11.74 -10.68 8.35
CA ILE A 68 11.63 -9.23 8.31
C ILE A 68 12.99 -8.63 7.92
N HIS A 69 13.08 -8.03 6.73
CA HIS A 69 14.33 -7.36 6.28
C HIS A 69 14.34 -5.87 6.61
N TYR A 70 13.16 -5.26 6.69
CA TYR A 70 13.02 -3.85 7.02
C TYR A 70 11.70 -3.60 7.75
N ALA A 71 11.73 -2.71 8.73
CA ALA A 71 10.56 -2.32 9.50
C ALA A 71 10.64 -0.84 9.87
N ILE A 72 9.48 -0.19 9.89
CA ILE A 72 9.33 1.20 10.34
C ILE A 72 8.02 1.35 11.11
N ALA A 73 8.05 2.08 12.22
CA ALA A 73 6.84 2.50 12.90
C ALA A 73 6.14 3.61 12.13
N LEU A 74 4.85 3.44 11.87
CA LEU A 74 4.01 4.49 11.32
C LEU A 74 3.25 5.19 12.44
N ARG A 75 3.33 6.52 12.44
CA ARG A 75 2.44 7.40 13.21
C ARG A 75 1.03 7.40 12.57
N PRO A 76 -0.05 7.69 13.32
CA PRO A 76 -1.42 7.63 12.81
C PRO A 76 -1.63 8.36 11.48
N ALA A 77 -1.01 9.54 11.32
CA ALA A 77 -1.08 10.33 10.10
C ALA A 77 -0.47 9.61 8.86
N LEU A 78 0.56 8.79 9.05
CA LEU A 78 1.17 7.99 7.99
C LEU A 78 0.35 6.74 7.69
N ILE A 79 -0.29 6.13 8.69
CA ILE A 79 -1.24 5.03 8.46
C ILE A 79 -2.39 5.54 7.60
N LYS A 80 -2.98 6.70 7.95
CA LYS A 80 -3.97 7.40 7.12
C LYS A 80 -3.45 7.63 5.70
N ALA A 81 -2.25 8.21 5.57
CA ALA A 81 -1.67 8.48 4.25
C ALA A 81 -1.47 7.21 3.39
N LEU A 82 -1.22 6.06 4.00
CA LEU A 82 -1.15 4.78 3.30
C LEU A 82 -2.55 4.31 2.85
N LEU A 83 -3.54 4.31 3.76
CA LEU A 83 -4.91 3.87 3.46
C LEU A 83 -5.58 4.74 2.38
N ASP A 84 -5.31 6.04 2.38
CA ASP A 84 -5.83 6.99 1.39
C ASP A 84 -5.46 6.67 -0.06
N ARG A 85 -4.39 5.88 -0.27
CA ARG A 85 -3.94 5.46 -1.60
C ARG A 85 -4.76 4.33 -2.18
N GLY A 86 -5.61 3.71 -1.38
CA GLY A 86 -6.54 2.67 -1.78
C GLY A 86 -8.00 3.13 -1.65
N PRO A 87 -8.93 2.32 -2.19
CA PRO A 87 -10.35 2.58 -2.04
C PRO A 87 -10.72 2.51 -0.56
N TYR A 88 -11.67 3.35 -0.16
CA TYR A 88 -12.13 3.38 1.22
C TYR A 88 -12.64 2.02 1.70
N ASN A 89 -12.16 1.58 2.86
CA ASN A 89 -12.56 0.35 3.52
C ASN A 89 -12.88 0.61 5.00
N LYS A 90 -14.14 0.41 5.39
CA LYS A 90 -14.64 0.69 6.73
C LYS A 90 -14.05 -0.26 7.78
N GLU A 91 -13.83 -1.51 7.41
CA GLU A 91 -13.21 -2.51 8.26
C GLU A 91 -11.75 -2.12 8.55
N GLU A 92 -11.00 -1.69 7.55
CA GLU A 92 -9.62 -1.20 7.73
C GLU A 92 -9.56 0.06 8.59
N GLU A 93 -10.43 1.03 8.35
CA GLU A 93 -10.52 2.22 9.21
C GLU A 93 -10.77 1.81 10.67
N THR A 94 -11.68 0.87 10.91
CA THR A 94 -12.00 0.40 12.26
C THR A 94 -10.82 -0.28 12.93
N VAL A 95 -10.07 -1.09 12.18
CA VAL A 95 -8.88 -1.81 12.66
C VAL A 95 -7.75 -0.84 13.01
N PHE A 96 -7.53 0.18 12.19
CA PHE A 96 -6.40 1.10 12.34
C PHE A 96 -6.71 2.36 13.17
N ARG A 97 -7.97 2.57 13.58
CA ARG A 97 -8.35 3.68 14.44
C ARG A 97 -7.58 3.63 15.77
N GLY A 98 -6.85 4.71 16.07
CA GLY A 98 -6.06 4.82 17.30
C GLY A 98 -4.76 4.01 17.32
N VAL A 99 -4.43 3.29 16.24
CA VAL A 99 -3.16 2.57 16.10
C VAL A 99 -2.01 3.55 15.92
N ASP A 100 -0.95 3.36 16.69
CA ASP A 100 0.25 4.21 16.67
C ASP A 100 1.51 3.36 16.86
N GLY A 101 2.18 3.04 15.75
CA GLY A 101 3.38 2.21 15.75
C GLY A 101 4.55 2.83 16.51
N THR A 102 4.54 4.15 16.74
CA THR A 102 5.64 4.83 17.45
C THR A 102 5.69 4.50 18.94
N LYS A 103 4.61 3.91 19.47
CA LYS A 103 4.51 3.42 20.85
C LYS A 103 5.01 1.97 21.02
N VAL A 104 5.29 1.27 19.93
CA VAL A 104 5.74 -0.13 19.96
C VAL A 104 7.25 -0.20 20.22
N PRO A 105 7.71 -0.98 21.21
CA PRO A 105 9.12 -1.20 21.45
C PRO A 105 9.86 -1.70 20.21
N LYS A 106 11.07 -1.21 19.98
CA LYS A 106 11.84 -1.48 18.75
C LYS A 106 12.15 -2.96 18.57
N GLU A 107 12.27 -3.71 19.66
CA GLU A 107 12.47 -5.16 19.67
C GLU A 107 11.32 -5.89 18.97
N GLN A 108 10.09 -5.42 19.14
CA GLN A 108 8.88 -6.00 18.55
C GLN A 108 8.73 -5.67 17.05
N TRP A 109 9.53 -4.73 16.52
CA TRP A 109 9.50 -4.42 15.09
C TRP A 109 10.00 -5.61 14.27
N TYR A 110 11.00 -6.33 14.79
CA TYR A 110 11.62 -7.50 14.15
C TYR A 110 11.29 -8.83 14.84
N ASN A 111 10.63 -8.79 16.01
CA ASN A 111 10.13 -9.96 16.73
C ASN A 111 8.67 -9.71 17.17
N PRO A 112 7.72 -9.60 16.22
CA PRO A 112 6.34 -9.32 16.56
C PRO A 112 5.71 -10.49 17.32
N PRO A 113 4.71 -10.23 18.18
CA PRO A 113 3.83 -11.25 18.73
C PRO A 113 3.25 -12.19 17.66
N LEU A 114 2.95 -13.43 18.07
CA LEU A 114 2.32 -14.43 17.22
C LEU A 114 0.98 -13.90 16.65
N GLY A 115 0.75 -14.14 15.35
CA GLY A 115 -0.47 -13.74 14.66
C GLY A 115 -0.45 -12.33 14.04
N ILE A 116 0.62 -11.54 14.20
CA ILE A 116 0.75 -10.25 13.51
C ILE A 116 1.21 -10.41 12.06
N LEU A 117 2.13 -11.34 11.82
CA LEU A 117 2.64 -11.58 10.47
C LEU A 117 1.68 -12.47 9.68
N PRO A 118 1.49 -12.20 8.37
CA PRO A 118 0.72 -13.08 7.50
C PRO A 118 1.46 -14.39 7.26
N GLU A 119 0.73 -15.41 6.79
CA GLU A 119 1.31 -16.70 6.49
C GLU A 119 2.35 -16.63 5.34
N PRO A 120 3.42 -17.45 5.38
CA PRO A 120 4.36 -17.60 4.28
C PRO A 120 3.69 -18.05 2.98
N LEU A 121 4.35 -17.79 1.85
CA LEU A 121 3.88 -18.31 0.57
C LEU A 121 3.93 -19.84 0.56
N SER A 122 2.92 -20.47 -0.05
CA SER A 122 2.98 -21.89 -0.34
C SER A 122 4.10 -22.20 -1.34
N GLU A 123 4.60 -23.44 -1.32
CA GLU A 123 5.67 -23.84 -2.24
C GLU A 123 5.24 -23.72 -3.71
N GLU A 124 3.96 -23.96 -4.01
CA GLU A 124 3.37 -23.81 -5.34
C GLU A 124 3.41 -22.36 -5.83
N HIS A 125 2.82 -21.42 -5.07
CA HIS A 125 2.85 -20.00 -5.42
C HIS A 125 4.28 -19.46 -5.51
N ARG A 126 5.21 -19.99 -4.71
CA ARG A 126 6.62 -19.63 -4.79
C ARG A 126 7.25 -20.05 -6.12
N LYS A 127 6.97 -21.26 -6.60
CA LYS A 127 7.45 -21.74 -7.91
C LYS A 127 6.86 -20.91 -9.05
N GLU A 128 5.56 -20.65 -9.00
CA GLU A 128 4.87 -19.81 -9.99
C GLU A 128 5.47 -18.40 -10.05
N GLY A 129 5.68 -17.78 -8.88
CA GLY A 129 6.32 -16.46 -8.78
C GLY A 129 7.73 -16.46 -9.37
N GLN A 130 8.54 -17.47 -9.06
CA GLN A 130 9.91 -17.61 -9.61
C GLN A 130 9.91 -17.74 -11.14
N GLU A 131 8.98 -18.52 -11.70
CA GLU A 131 8.83 -18.65 -13.15
C GLU A 131 8.40 -17.33 -13.80
N LEU A 132 7.47 -16.59 -13.17
CA LEU A 132 7.03 -15.29 -13.64
C LEU A 132 8.15 -14.24 -13.61
N ILE A 133 8.94 -14.23 -12.54
CA ILE A 133 10.12 -13.36 -12.40
C ILE A 133 11.13 -13.69 -13.50
N LYS A 134 11.42 -14.97 -13.71
CA LYS A 134 12.37 -15.41 -14.75
C LYS A 134 11.89 -15.00 -16.15
N LYS A 135 10.60 -15.18 -16.45
CA LYS A 135 9.99 -14.82 -17.73
C LYS A 135 9.99 -13.31 -17.98
N ASN A 136 9.85 -12.50 -16.93
CA ASN A 136 9.71 -11.04 -17.02
C ASN A 136 10.96 -10.26 -16.60
N LYS A 137 12.12 -10.92 -16.46
CA LYS A 137 13.35 -10.35 -15.90
C LYS A 137 13.72 -8.99 -16.49
N GLU A 138 13.64 -8.82 -17.80
CA GLU A 138 13.97 -7.56 -18.47
C GLU A 138 12.98 -6.44 -18.13
N LYS A 139 11.68 -6.75 -18.10
CA LYS A 139 10.62 -5.80 -17.73
C LYS A 139 10.79 -5.34 -16.27
N ILE A 140 11.08 -6.29 -15.39
CA ILE A 140 11.35 -6.03 -13.97
C ILE A 140 12.56 -5.09 -13.82
N ASN A 141 13.68 -5.39 -14.48
CA ASN A 141 14.87 -4.55 -14.42
C ASN A 141 14.58 -3.12 -14.93
N ARG A 142 13.83 -2.99 -16.03
CA ARG A 142 13.42 -1.68 -16.56
C ARG A 142 12.55 -0.92 -15.56
N ASN A 143 11.58 -1.59 -14.94
CA ASN A 143 10.72 -0.99 -13.92
C ASN A 143 11.51 -0.55 -12.68
N ARG A 144 12.54 -1.31 -12.28
CA ARG A 144 13.45 -0.98 -11.17
C ARG A 144 14.33 0.22 -11.48
N GLU A 145 14.80 0.36 -12.71
CA GLU A 145 15.53 1.56 -13.12
C GLU A 145 14.61 2.79 -13.15
N ALA A 146 13.40 2.65 -13.69
CA ALA A 146 12.40 3.72 -13.69
C ALA A 146 11.93 4.08 -12.26
N SER A 147 11.97 3.14 -11.31
CA SER A 147 11.59 3.40 -9.91
C SER A 147 12.53 4.35 -9.19
N LYS A 148 13.77 4.49 -9.63
CA LYS A 148 14.73 5.44 -9.05
C LYS A 148 14.24 6.88 -9.13
N ASN A 149 13.42 7.20 -10.13
CA ASN A 149 12.76 8.49 -10.28
C ASN A 149 11.36 8.50 -9.63
N TYR A 150 11.17 7.84 -8.48
CA TYR A 150 9.85 7.69 -7.85
C TYR A 150 9.13 9.02 -7.58
N LYS A 151 9.87 10.12 -7.38
CA LYS A 151 9.29 11.46 -7.20
C LYS A 151 8.62 12.03 -8.45
N GLU A 152 8.88 11.47 -9.62
CA GLU A 152 8.20 11.81 -10.87
C GLU A 152 6.92 10.99 -11.08
N ARG A 153 6.68 9.95 -10.26
CA ARG A 153 5.46 9.14 -10.33
C ARG A 153 4.27 9.93 -9.83
N LEU A 154 3.13 9.71 -10.47
CA LEU A 154 1.84 10.18 -9.97
C LEU A 154 1.39 9.28 -8.82
N VAL A 155 0.90 9.91 -7.75
CA VAL A 155 0.28 9.23 -6.61
C VAL A 155 -1.23 9.43 -6.71
N TYR A 156 -1.96 8.34 -6.60
CA TYR A 156 -3.41 8.35 -6.60
C TYR A 156 -3.89 8.32 -5.15
N ILE A 157 -4.80 9.24 -4.82
CA ILE A 157 -5.48 9.31 -3.54
C ILE A 157 -6.93 9.01 -3.83
N GLU A 158 -7.38 7.83 -3.43
CA GLU A 158 -8.70 7.30 -3.77
C GLU A 158 -9.71 7.52 -2.64
N SER A 159 -9.25 7.70 -1.40
CA SER A 159 -10.11 8.04 -0.28
C SER A 159 -9.43 9.06 0.64
N ASP A 160 -10.17 10.05 1.13
CA ASP A 160 -9.68 11.03 2.12
C ASP A 160 -10.52 10.95 3.42
N HIS A 161 -10.90 9.74 3.82
CA HIS A 161 -11.76 9.52 4.99
C HIS A 161 -10.97 9.62 6.28
N LYS A 162 -11.35 10.56 7.16
CA LYS A 162 -10.60 10.81 8.40
C LYS A 162 -10.62 9.61 9.36
N LEU A 163 -9.42 9.15 9.77
CA LEU A 163 -9.25 8.29 10.95
C LEU A 163 -9.36 9.17 12.21
N GLU A 164 -10.57 9.53 12.64
CA GLU A 164 -10.81 10.27 13.91
C GLU A 164 -10.74 9.38 15.16
#